data_AF-A0A2T7Q057-F1
#
_entry.id   AF-A0A2T7Q057-F1
#
_cell.length_a   1.000
_cell.length_b   1.000
_cell.length_c   1.000
_cell.angle_alpha   90.00
_cell.angle_beta   90.00
_cell.angle_gamma   90.00
#
_symmetry.space_group_name_H-M   'P 1'
#
loop_
_entity.id
_entity.type
_entity.pdbx_description
1 polymer ?
#
loop_
_entity_poly.entity_id
_entity_poly.type
_entity_poly.pdbx_seq_one_letter_code
_entity_poly.pdbx_strand_id
1 'polypeptide(L)'
;MALVGCLKDEQSLSQYLACVGELEEWFDRSFLDLNVDKTEEMAFGRAYEGRDGTTPLSPPLQIKGQQVQRAAVFRYLGTVIDGKLSFSDHVNQVYKRPSNGCTSEETSQLRRQLWGAGDCVQVSC
;
A
#
# COMPACT_ATOMS: atom_id res chain seq x y z
N MET A 1 -1.54 -12.38 -5.55
CA MET A 1 -1.82 -12.30 -4.09
C MET A 1 -0.80 -11.36 -3.49
N ALA A 2 -1.10 -10.64 -2.41
CA ALA A 2 -0.08 -9.86 -1.70
C ALA A 2 0.07 -10.37 -0.27
N LEU A 3 1.32 -10.60 0.13
CA LEU A 3 1.70 -10.89 1.51
C LEU A 3 2.22 -9.60 2.12
N VAL A 4 1.51 -9.12 3.14
CA VAL A 4 1.83 -7.83 3.77
C VAL A 4 2.27 -8.05 5.22
N GLY A 5 3.44 -7.52 5.60
CA GLY A 5 4.01 -7.70 6.92
C GLY A 5 4.52 -6.39 7.55
N CYS A 6 4.40 -6.26 8.87
CA CYS A 6 5.04 -5.17 9.63
C CYS A 6 6.23 -5.73 10.41
N LEU A 7 7.44 -5.36 10.00
CA LEU A 7 8.71 -5.89 10.51
C LEU A 7 9.44 -4.81 11.30
N LYS A 8 9.21 -4.80 12.62
CA LYS A 8 9.81 -3.82 13.54
C LYS A 8 11.15 -4.30 14.09
N ASP A 9 11.29 -5.60 14.26
CA ASP A 9 12.39 -6.29 14.94
C ASP A 9 12.55 -7.71 14.37
N GLU A 10 13.61 -8.41 14.78
CA GLU A 10 13.91 -9.78 14.33
C GLU A 10 12.84 -10.80 14.76
N GLN A 11 12.15 -10.57 15.88
CA GLN A 11 11.08 -11.45 16.35
C GLN A 11 9.83 -11.31 15.46
N SER A 12 9.50 -10.09 15.03
CA SER A 12 8.43 -9.83 14.07
C SER A 12 8.73 -10.51 12.72
N LEU A 13 10.00 -10.53 12.30
CA LEU A 13 10.44 -11.24 11.10
C LEU A 13 10.27 -12.76 11.23
N SER A 14 10.69 -13.36 12.35
CA SER A 14 10.55 -14.81 12.54
C SER A 14 9.07 -15.23 12.62
N GLN A 15 8.22 -14.44 13.27
CA GLN A 15 6.77 -14.66 13.28
C GLN A 15 6.15 -14.56 11.89
N TYR A 16 6.55 -13.55 11.11
CA TYR A 16 6.10 -13.40 9.73
C TYR A 16 6.46 -14.63 8.88
N LEU A 17 7.71 -15.08 8.94
CA LEU A 17 8.17 -16.27 8.21
C LEU A 17 7.45 -17.55 8.66
N ALA A 18 7.18 -17.70 9.98
CA ALA A 18 6.41 -18.81 10.50
C ALA A 18 4.97 -18.83 9.93
N CYS A 19 4.29 -17.67 9.91
CA CYS A 19 2.96 -17.55 9.31
C CYS A 19 2.95 -17.87 7.82
N VAL A 20 4.00 -17.48 7.07
CA VAL A 20 4.11 -17.84 5.65
C VAL A 20 4.28 -19.35 5.47
N GLY A 21 5.04 -20.01 6.34
CA GLY A 21 5.16 -21.48 6.33
C GLY A 21 3.84 -22.19 6.65
N GLU A 22 3.09 -21.72 7.63
CA GLU A 22 1.75 -22.25 7.95
C GLU A 22 0.77 -22.04 6.79
N LEU A 23 0.86 -20.90 6.10
CA LEU A 23 0.09 -20.61 4.90
C LEU A 23 0.43 -21.60 3.78
N GLU A 24 1.72 -21.84 3.52
CA GLU A 24 2.18 -22.81 2.52
C GLU A 24 1.63 -24.20 2.81
N GLU A 25 1.74 -24.68 4.06
CA GLU A 25 1.18 -25.96 4.48
C GLU A 25 -0.35 -26.01 4.31
N TRP A 26 -1.05 -24.91 4.60
CA TRP A 26 -2.49 -24.82 4.38
C TRP A 26 -2.88 -24.91 2.89
N PHE A 27 -2.13 -24.28 1.99
CA PHE A 27 -2.34 -24.39 0.55
C PHE A 27 -2.15 -25.84 0.08
N ASP A 28 -1.08 -26.49 0.53
CA ASP A 28 -0.78 -27.87 0.16
C ASP A 28 -1.85 -28.85 0.67
N ARG A 29 -2.28 -28.71 1.93
CA ARG A 29 -3.38 -29.51 2.50
C ARG A 29 -4.72 -29.27 1.81
N SER A 30 -4.91 -28.07 1.26
CA SER A 30 -6.14 -27.69 0.55
C SER A 30 -6.12 -28.05 -0.93
N PHE A 31 -5.05 -28.71 -1.43
CA PHE A 31 -4.84 -29.00 -2.85
C PHE A 31 -4.88 -27.73 -3.73
N LEU A 32 -4.49 -26.59 -3.16
CA LEU A 32 -4.40 -25.32 -3.87
C LEU A 32 -2.96 -25.08 -4.29
N ASP A 33 -2.75 -24.79 -5.57
CA ASP A 33 -1.43 -24.38 -6.04
C ASP A 33 -1.23 -22.87 -5.84
N LEU A 34 -0.14 -22.52 -5.18
CA LEU A 34 0.21 -21.13 -4.93
C LEU A 34 1.06 -20.63 -6.09
N ASN A 35 0.49 -19.72 -6.89
CA ASN A 35 1.23 -19.07 -7.95
C ASN A 35 2.19 -18.02 -7.36
N VAL A 36 3.44 -18.42 -7.13
CA VAL A 36 4.48 -17.56 -6.53
C VAL A 36 4.83 -16.40 -7.47
N ASP A 37 4.84 -16.62 -8.79
CA ASP A 37 5.11 -15.57 -9.79
C ASP A 37 4.11 -14.40 -9.74
N LYS A 38 2.87 -14.67 -9.31
CA LYS A 38 1.81 -13.66 -9.11
C LYS A 38 1.69 -13.20 -7.65
N THR A 39 2.57 -13.69 -6.79
CA THR A 39 2.58 -13.33 -5.38
C THR A 39 3.62 -12.25 -5.17
N GLU A 40 3.19 -11.17 -4.54
CA GLU A 40 4.05 -10.05 -4.20
C GLU A 40 4.17 -9.95 -2.68
N GLU A 41 5.38 -9.69 -2.19
CA GLU A 41 5.67 -9.37 -0.80
C GLU A 41 5.72 -7.85 -0.66
N MET A 42 5.09 -7.32 0.38
CA MET A 42 5.26 -5.95 0.82
C MET A 42 5.46 -5.94 2.33
N ALA A 43 6.64 -5.53 2.78
CA ALA A 43 6.93 -5.41 4.20
C ALA A 43 7.32 -3.98 4.56
N PHE A 44 6.91 -3.57 5.75
CA PHE A 44 7.13 -2.21 6.26
C PHE A 44 7.76 -2.25 7.65
N GLY A 45 8.64 -1.31 7.94
CA GLY A 45 9.21 -1.13 9.28
C GLY A 45 10.72 -1.01 9.27
N ARG A 46 11.27 -0.58 10.40
CA ARG A 46 12.69 -0.21 10.55
C ARG A 46 13.64 -1.39 10.37
N ALA A 47 13.20 -2.62 10.65
CA ALA A 47 14.01 -3.81 10.41
C ALA A 47 14.06 -4.16 8.91
N TYR A 48 13.13 -3.63 8.12
CA TYR A 48 13.07 -3.84 6.68
C TYR A 48 13.79 -2.75 5.92
N GLU A 49 13.67 -1.48 6.31
CA GLU A 49 14.41 -0.37 5.70
C GLU A 49 15.86 -0.32 6.21
N GLY A 50 16.84 -0.53 5.32
CA GLY A 50 18.25 -0.28 5.59
C GLY A 50 18.50 1.15 6.07
N ARG A 51 19.71 1.44 6.59
CA ARG A 51 20.07 2.81 7.05
C ARG A 51 19.82 3.90 6.00
N ASP A 52 19.85 3.55 4.73
CA ASP A 52 19.60 4.46 3.59
C ASP A 52 18.15 4.47 3.09
N GLY A 53 17.24 3.74 3.76
CA GLY A 53 15.80 3.69 3.42
C GLY A 53 15.45 2.96 2.12
N THR A 54 16.44 2.38 1.44
CA THR A 54 16.28 1.79 0.08
C THR A 54 16.73 0.34 -0.01
N THR A 55 17.71 -0.08 0.79
CA THR A 55 18.21 -1.46 0.78
C THR A 55 17.47 -2.28 1.81
N PRO A 56 16.72 -3.33 1.44
CA PRO A 56 16.09 -4.18 2.41
C PRO A 56 17.15 -4.98 3.19
N LEU A 57 17.11 -4.89 4.52
CA LEU A 57 18.02 -5.63 5.41
C LEU A 57 17.72 -7.14 5.43
N SER A 58 16.48 -7.53 5.14
CA SER A 58 16.06 -8.92 5.16
C SER A 58 16.24 -9.63 3.81
N PRO A 59 16.64 -10.92 3.82
CA PRO A 59 16.73 -11.71 2.60
C PRO A 59 15.35 -11.84 1.93
N PRO A 60 15.30 -11.98 0.59
CA PRO A 60 14.04 -12.16 -0.13
C PRO A 60 13.23 -13.34 0.40
N LEU A 61 11.91 -13.16 0.53
CA LEU A 61 11.01 -14.25 0.92
C LEU A 61 11.05 -15.37 -0.13
N GLN A 62 11.17 -16.61 0.34
CA GLN A 62 11.07 -17.80 -0.51
C GLN A 62 9.84 -18.60 -0.12
N ILE A 63 9.03 -18.98 -1.10
CA ILE A 63 7.89 -19.87 -0.92
C ILE A 63 8.04 -21.00 -1.95
N LYS A 64 7.92 -22.26 -1.53
CA LYS A 64 8.17 -23.43 -2.40
C LYS A 64 9.53 -23.40 -3.12
N GLY A 65 10.55 -22.78 -2.50
CA GLY A 65 11.88 -22.59 -3.09
C GLY A 65 11.94 -21.54 -4.23
N GLN A 66 10.86 -20.84 -4.51
CA GLN A 66 10.81 -19.73 -5.47
C GLN A 66 10.86 -18.40 -4.74
N GLN A 67 11.62 -17.45 -5.28
CA GLN A 67 11.74 -16.11 -4.72
C GLN A 67 10.49 -15.28 -5.03
N VAL A 68 9.88 -14.70 -3.99
CA VAL A 68 8.73 -13.81 -4.12
C VAL A 68 9.18 -12.41 -4.53
N GLN A 69 8.48 -11.77 -5.46
CA GLN A 69 8.76 -10.41 -5.87
C GLN A 69 8.39 -9.42 -4.76
N ARG A 70 9.25 -8.44 -4.49
CA ARG A 70 8.93 -7.34 -3.56
C ARG A 70 8.27 -6.18 -4.30
N ALA A 71 7.08 -5.80 -3.85
CA ALA A 71 6.35 -4.65 -4.36
C ALA A 71 6.61 -3.41 -3.50
N ALA A 72 7.06 -2.32 -4.12
CA ALA A 72 7.19 -1.02 -3.46
C ALA A 72 5.83 -0.31 -3.30
N VAL A 73 4.91 -0.58 -4.23
CA VAL A 73 3.55 -0.04 -4.25
C VAL A 73 2.61 -1.16 -4.66
N PHE A 74 1.53 -1.35 -3.89
CA PHE A 74 0.53 -2.37 -4.12
C PHE A 74 -0.85 -1.74 -4.26
N ARG A 75 -1.63 -2.21 -5.23
CA ARG A 75 -3.03 -1.77 -5.44
C ARG A 75 -3.98 -2.80 -4.87
N TYR A 76 -4.73 -2.40 -3.85
CA TYR A 76 -5.75 -3.25 -3.22
C TYR A 76 -7.12 -2.59 -3.29
N LEU A 77 -8.06 -3.23 -4.00
CA LEU A 77 -9.45 -2.77 -4.14
C LEU A 77 -9.61 -1.29 -4.55
N GLY A 78 -8.68 -0.78 -5.38
CA GLY A 78 -8.65 0.62 -5.82
C GLY A 78 -7.86 1.58 -4.93
N THR A 79 -7.43 1.13 -3.75
CA THR A 79 -6.51 1.86 -2.86
C THR A 79 -5.07 1.60 -3.28
N VAL A 80 -4.26 2.66 -3.30
CA VAL A 80 -2.81 2.58 -3.55
C VAL A 80 -2.12 2.63 -2.21
N ILE A 81 -1.36 1.58 -1.89
CA ILE A 81 -0.61 1.43 -0.63
C ILE A 81 0.87 1.40 -1.00
N ASP A 82 1.66 2.24 -0.35
CA ASP A 82 3.11 2.34 -0.55
C ASP A 82 3.88 1.74 0.65
N GLY A 83 5.19 1.54 0.45
CA GLY A 83 6.16 1.11 1.48
C GLY A 83 6.17 1.94 2.78
N LYS A 84 5.61 3.14 2.74
CA LYS A 84 5.61 4.10 3.86
C LYS A 84 4.25 4.22 4.54
N LEU A 85 3.25 3.48 4.05
CA LEU A 85 1.83 3.63 4.42
C LEU A 85 1.34 5.09 4.27
N SER A 86 1.95 5.84 3.35
CA SER A 86 1.55 7.17 2.93
C SER A 86 0.51 7.04 1.82
N PHE A 87 -0.72 7.46 2.13
CA PHE A 87 -1.82 7.51 1.16
C PHE A 87 -1.73 8.70 0.20
N SER A 88 -0.62 9.45 0.19
CA SER A 88 -0.46 10.66 -0.62
C SER A 88 -0.67 10.39 -2.10
N ASP A 89 -0.14 9.29 -2.63
CA ASP A 89 -0.32 8.90 -4.04
C ASP A 89 -1.76 8.53 -4.36
N HIS A 90 -2.46 7.89 -3.42
CA HIS A 90 -3.88 7.59 -3.57
C HIS A 90 -4.72 8.87 -3.57
N VAL A 91 -4.50 9.76 -2.60
CA VAL A 91 -5.17 11.07 -2.50
C VAL A 91 -4.94 11.90 -3.76
N ASN A 92 -3.71 11.93 -4.26
CA ASN A 92 -3.38 12.61 -5.51
C ASN A 92 -4.10 12.01 -6.73
N GLN A 93 -4.25 10.67 -6.79
CA GLN A 93 -5.01 10.01 -7.86
C GLN A 93 -6.50 10.32 -7.80
N VAL A 94 -7.08 10.35 -6.60
CA VAL A 94 -8.50 10.72 -6.39
C VAL A 94 -8.73 12.19 -6.74
N TYR A 95 -7.82 13.08 -6.31
CA TYR A 95 -7.92 14.51 -6.57
C TYR A 95 -7.72 14.87 -8.05
N LYS A 96 -6.81 14.19 -8.75
CA LYS A 96 -6.53 14.42 -10.17
C LYS A 96 -7.56 13.80 -11.11
N ARG A 97 -8.43 12.91 -10.63
CA ARG A 97 -9.60 12.53 -11.42
C ARG A 97 -10.47 13.78 -11.52
N PRO A 98 -10.63 14.40 -12.72
CA PRO A 98 -11.77 15.27 -12.90
C PRO A 98 -12.98 14.44 -12.49
N SER A 99 -13.79 14.96 -11.58
CA SER A 99 -15.09 14.38 -11.30
C SER A 99 -15.83 14.38 -12.63
N ASN A 100 -15.81 13.25 -13.34
CA ASN A 100 -16.48 13.04 -14.63
C ASN A 100 -18.03 13.07 -14.49
N GLY A 101 -18.54 13.82 -13.51
CA GLY A 101 -19.93 14.11 -13.25
C GLY A 101 -20.16 15.50 -12.65
N CYS A 102 -19.14 16.34 -12.40
CA CYS A 102 -19.37 17.75 -12.10
C CYS A 102 -18.99 18.56 -13.33
N THR A 103 -20.01 18.92 -14.11
CA THR A 103 -19.87 20.01 -15.07
C THR A 103 -19.36 21.25 -14.33
N SER A 104 -18.39 21.97 -14.90
CA SER A 104 -17.74 23.14 -14.30
C SER A 104 -18.70 24.29 -13.96
N GLU A 105 -19.96 24.20 -14.40
CA GLU A 105 -21.01 25.18 -14.11
C GLU A 105 -21.67 24.98 -12.74
N GLU A 106 -21.82 23.73 -12.27
CA GLU A 106 -22.50 23.44 -10.99
C GLU A 106 -21.64 23.80 -9.77
N THR A 107 -20.32 23.61 -9.86
CA THR A 107 -19.39 24.00 -8.79
C THR A 107 -19.24 25.52 -8.67
N SER A 108 -19.41 26.26 -9.77
CA SER A 108 -19.35 27.72 -9.79
C SER A 108 -20.62 28.38 -9.21
N GLN A 109 -21.77 27.71 -9.30
CA GLN A 109 -23.02 28.16 -8.69
C GLN A 109 -23.07 27.83 -7.19
N LEU A 110 -22.64 26.63 -6.79
CA LEU A 110 -22.55 26.25 -5.37
C LEU A 110 -21.53 27.10 -4.60
N ARG A 111 -20.40 27.48 -5.21
CA ARG A 111 -19.45 28.44 -4.61
C ARG A 111 -20.05 29.82 -4.37
N ARG A 112 -20.94 30.30 -5.26
CA ARG A 112 -21.60 31.60 -5.11
C ARG A 112 -22.74 31.56 -4.08
N GLN A 113 -23.42 30.43 -3.92
CA GLN A 113 -24.49 30.29 -2.93
C GLN A 113 -23.96 30.03 -1.51
N LEU A 114 -22.84 29.33 -1.35
CA LEU A 114 -22.26 29.00 -0.04
C LEU A 114 -21.27 30.05 0.50
N TRP A 115 -20.65 30.87 -0.36
CA TRP A 115 -19.78 32.00 0.04
C TRP A 115 -20.39 33.37 -0.27
N GLY A 116 -21.71 33.48 -0.10
CA GLY A 116 -22.37 34.78 0.03
C GLY A 116 -22.06 35.37 1.41
N ALA A 117 -21.05 36.24 1.45
CA ALA A 117 -20.60 37.07 2.57
C ALA A 117 -19.68 36.41 3.62
N GLY A 118 -18.52 37.05 3.84
CA GLY A 118 -17.78 36.97 5.10
C GLY A 118 -16.45 36.23 5.05
N ASP A 119 -15.38 37.02 4.87
CA ASP A 119 -14.04 36.85 5.40
C ASP A 119 -13.05 35.85 4.76
N CYS A 120 -12.07 36.46 4.09
CA CYS A 120 -10.79 35.89 3.73
C CYS A 120 -10.08 35.29 4.95
N VAL A 121 -9.89 33.98 4.97
CA VAL A 121 -8.79 33.37 5.70
C VAL A 121 -7.71 33.01 4.69
N GLN A 122 -6.67 33.83 4.60
CA GLN A 122 -5.44 33.43 3.95
C GLN A 122 -4.82 32.30 4.76
N VAL A 123 -4.83 31.09 4.19
CA VAL A 123 -3.90 30.04 4.62
C VAL A 123 -2.61 30.30 3.87
N SER A 124 -1.65 30.93 4.55
CA SER A 124 -0.28 31.07 4.03
C SER A 124 0.39 29.70 4.07
N CYS A 125 0.98 29.30 2.94
CA CYS A 125 2.06 28.31 2.94
C CYS A 125 3.28 28.85 3.69
#